data_AF-A0A7C4Z1D3-F1
#
_entry.id   AF-A0A7C4Z1D3-F1
#
_cell.length_a   1.000
_cell.length_b   1.000
_cell.length_c   1.000
_cell.angle_alpha   90.00
_cell.angle_beta   90.00
_cell.angle_gamma   90.00
#
_symmetry.space_group_name_H-M   'P 1'
#
loop_
_entity.id
_entity.type
_entity.pdbx_description
1 polymer ?
#
loop_
_entity_poly.entity_id
_entity_poly.type
_entity_poly.pdbx_seq_one_letter_code
_entity_poly.pdbx_strand_id
1 'polypeptide(L)'
;MRINKWNFIPLIKSNTGVALIIAVSLLGIFSLLGMYYVRSSEIDLKRVSLLLDDLRVREYTRAGLNVVLTEIEKRWGNGTIEELISKGEFQVDVPYYVSIYKGDGKVELDVSDTVRVSVRIKVYDESGKVNINLVPVSVIQKILKVDGETARRLKSEFDLQSGGRWLYVLDEIYSKGVSPDNISLEDIYKSLSTWNAGSPDNPIPYLNVNKASSDVLKAVFNLNDAEVEKVISARPFKSLEELINLIGKDPSSFNIKIGNLSDTEWAFPFTGKSNSFKVVVTGELKREVLGSHPRTTSYSLEVGIVIVDGKAKVVWNRLLK
;
A
#
# COMPACT_ATOMS: atom_id res chain seq x y z
N MET A 1 51.00 -87.82 42.52
CA MET A 1 49.86 -87.61 41.59
C MET A 1 49.28 -86.24 41.87
N ARG A 2 49.41 -85.31 40.91
CA ARG A 2 48.91 -83.92 40.97
C ARG A 2 47.38 -83.91 41.03
N ILE A 3 46.80 -83.07 41.91
CA ILE A 3 45.65 -82.21 41.55
C ILE A 3 45.83 -80.87 42.27
N ASN A 4 45.99 -79.81 41.48
CA ASN A 4 46.07 -78.42 41.91
C ASN A 4 44.76 -77.96 42.56
N LYS A 5 44.80 -77.45 43.79
CA LYS A 5 43.76 -76.53 44.28
C LYS A 5 44.09 -75.13 43.77
N TRP A 6 43.39 -74.72 42.72
CA TRP A 6 43.37 -73.32 42.29
C TRP A 6 42.62 -72.51 43.34
N ASN A 7 43.33 -71.66 44.08
CA ASN A 7 42.71 -70.60 44.87
C ASN A 7 42.16 -69.56 43.90
N PHE A 8 40.83 -69.55 43.72
CA PHE A 8 40.14 -68.41 43.14
C PHE A 8 40.26 -67.23 44.11
N ILE A 9 41.16 -66.29 43.80
CA ILE A 9 41.11 -64.96 44.38
C ILE A 9 39.88 -64.28 43.77
N PRO A 10 38.87 -63.85 44.56
CA PRO A 10 37.81 -63.04 44.01
C PRO A 10 38.43 -61.71 43.58
N LEU A 11 38.55 -61.50 42.27
CA LEU A 11 38.74 -60.17 41.72
C LEU A 11 37.52 -59.35 42.16
N ILE A 12 37.68 -58.50 43.16
CA ILE A 12 36.73 -57.42 43.41
C ILE A 12 36.84 -56.52 42.17
N LYS A 13 35.95 -56.73 41.19
CA LYS A 13 35.81 -55.83 40.05
C LYS A 13 35.40 -54.47 40.60
N SER A 14 36.36 -53.55 40.56
CA SER A 14 36.18 -52.14 40.90
C SER A 14 35.18 -51.50 39.91
N ASN A 15 33.89 -51.50 40.26
CA ASN A 15 32.81 -50.90 39.46
C ASN A 15 32.89 -49.36 39.37
N THR A 16 33.82 -48.74 40.10
CA THR A 16 34.04 -47.29 40.12
C THR A 16 34.50 -46.73 38.78
N GLY A 17 35.24 -47.48 37.96
CA GLY A 17 35.64 -47.03 36.61
C GLY A 17 34.45 -46.95 35.64
N VAL A 18 33.56 -47.93 35.69
CA VAL A 18 32.33 -47.93 34.89
C VAL A 18 31.36 -46.85 35.37
N ALA A 19 31.22 -46.67 36.69
CA ALA A 19 30.42 -45.59 37.25
C ALA A 19 30.92 -44.20 36.85
N LEU A 20 32.24 -43.99 36.83
CA LEU A 20 32.85 -42.73 36.38
C LEU A 20 32.59 -42.46 34.89
N ILE A 21 32.75 -43.47 34.03
CA ILE A 21 32.46 -43.33 32.59
C ILE A 21 30.99 -42.97 32.39
N ILE A 22 30.06 -43.67 33.06
CA ILE A 22 28.63 -43.36 33.00
C ILE A 22 28.35 -41.94 33.48
N ALA A 23 28.95 -41.50 34.60
CA ALA A 23 28.77 -40.16 35.13
C ALA A 23 29.27 -39.08 34.17
N VAL A 24 30.44 -39.26 33.54
CA VAL A 24 30.99 -38.33 32.55
C VAL A 24 30.16 -38.31 31.28
N SER A 25 29.70 -39.48 30.80
CA SER A 25 28.80 -39.57 29.65
C SER A 25 27.47 -38.87 29.91
N LEU A 26 26.87 -39.06 31.09
CA LEU A 26 25.66 -38.35 31.50
C LEU A 26 25.89 -36.84 31.57
N LEU A 27 26.99 -36.39 32.15
CA LEU A 27 27.35 -34.96 32.19
C LEU A 27 27.48 -34.38 30.77
N GLY A 28 28.09 -35.12 29.85
CA GLY A 28 28.18 -34.74 28.44
C GLY A 28 26.81 -34.61 27.77
N ILE A 29 25.92 -35.57 27.99
CA ILE A 29 24.53 -35.53 27.48
C ILE A 29 23.75 -34.36 28.08
N PHE A 30 23.83 -34.14 29.39
CA PHE A 30 23.15 -33.01 30.05
C PHE A 30 23.69 -31.66 29.59
N SER A 31 25.00 -31.55 29.35
CA SER A 31 25.61 -30.33 28.81
C SER A 31 25.14 -30.05 27.38
N LEU A 32 25.07 -31.08 26.52
CA LEU A 32 24.53 -30.96 25.16
C LEU A 32 23.04 -30.59 25.16
N LEU A 33 22.24 -31.19 26.03
CA LEU A 33 20.83 -30.85 26.22
C LEU A 33 20.65 -29.41 26.73
N GLY A 34 21.48 -28.99 27.69
CA GLY A 34 21.48 -27.62 28.21
C GLY A 34 21.82 -26.60 27.12
N MET A 35 22.88 -26.85 26.34
CA MET A 35 23.24 -26.01 25.19
C MET A 35 22.14 -25.96 24.13
N TYR A 36 21.52 -27.10 23.83
CA TYR A 36 20.39 -27.18 22.89
C TYR A 36 19.21 -26.34 23.38
N TYR A 37 18.85 -26.45 24.67
CA TYR A 37 17.74 -25.70 25.25
C TYR A 37 17.98 -24.19 25.23
N VAL A 38 19.19 -23.73 25.60
CA VAL A 38 19.57 -22.31 25.55
C VAL A 38 19.50 -21.81 24.10
N ARG A 39 20.07 -22.55 23.16
CA ARG A 39 20.05 -22.17 21.74
C ARG A 39 18.64 -22.14 21.15
N SER A 40 17.78 -23.09 21.53
CA SER A 40 16.37 -23.09 21.12
C SER A 40 15.66 -21.85 21.67
N SER A 41 15.84 -21.56 22.95
CA SER A 41 15.24 -20.38 23.61
C SER A 41 15.70 -19.08 22.96
N GLU A 42 16.98 -18.95 22.60
CA GLU A 42 17.51 -17.79 21.86
C GLU A 42 16.86 -17.64 20.48
N ILE A 43 16.64 -18.74 19.75
CA ILE A 43 15.97 -18.73 18.45
C ILE A 43 14.51 -18.29 18.60
N ASP A 44 13.81 -18.80 19.62
CA ASP A 44 12.43 -18.44 19.88
C ASP A 44 12.31 -16.96 20.27
N LEU A 45 13.20 -16.44 21.12
CA LEU A 45 13.27 -15.01 21.46
C LEU A 45 13.53 -14.15 20.22
N LYS A 46 14.43 -14.57 19.33
CA LYS A 46 14.68 -13.88 18.05
C LYS A 46 13.44 -13.86 17.16
N ARG A 47 12.72 -14.99 17.06
CA ARG A 47 11.46 -15.07 16.30
C ARG A 47 10.38 -14.18 16.87
N VAL A 48 10.21 -14.15 18.19
CA VAL A 48 9.26 -13.26 18.86
C VAL A 48 9.61 -11.80 18.60
N SER A 49 10.89 -11.44 18.70
CA SER A 49 11.37 -10.09 18.37
C SER A 49 11.07 -9.72 16.90
N LEU A 50 11.25 -10.65 15.97
CA LEU A 50 10.90 -10.47 14.56
C LEU A 50 9.41 -10.15 14.36
N LEU A 51 8.53 -10.95 14.97
CA LEU A 51 7.09 -10.77 14.87
C LEU A 51 6.62 -9.48 15.56
N LEU A 52 7.21 -9.12 16.70
CA LEU A 52 6.90 -7.87 17.37
C LEU A 52 7.30 -6.65 16.55
N ASP A 53 8.46 -6.68 15.89
CA ASP A 53 8.89 -5.58 15.01
C ASP A 53 7.94 -5.43 13.81
N ASP A 54 7.49 -6.54 13.20
CA ASP A 54 6.49 -6.55 12.12
C ASP A 54 5.13 -5.98 12.58
N LEU A 55 4.65 -6.40 13.76
CA LEU A 55 3.42 -5.84 14.33
C LEU A 55 3.55 -4.34 14.61
N ARG A 56 4.69 -3.92 15.19
CA ARG A 56 4.91 -2.50 15.52
C ARG A 56 4.98 -1.63 14.28
N VAL A 57 5.75 -2.04 13.25
CA VAL A 57 5.84 -1.23 12.03
C VAL A 57 4.47 -1.07 11.36
N ARG A 58 3.62 -2.11 11.39
CA ARG A 58 2.23 -2.01 10.89
C ARG A 58 1.41 -0.97 11.62
N GLU A 59 1.47 -0.96 12.96
CA GLU A 59 0.75 0.00 13.78
C GLU A 59 1.27 1.42 13.55
N TYR A 60 2.58 1.62 13.42
CA TYR A 60 3.15 2.92 13.05
C TYR A 60 2.75 3.37 11.65
N THR A 61 2.72 2.49 10.65
CA THR A 61 2.22 2.81 9.30
C THR A 61 0.75 3.22 9.34
N ARG A 62 -0.09 2.52 10.12
CA ARG A 62 -1.51 2.87 10.29
C ARG A 62 -1.69 4.21 11.00
N ALA A 63 -0.90 4.48 12.04
CA ALA A 63 -0.90 5.79 12.69
C ALA A 63 -0.49 6.90 11.70
N GLY A 64 0.52 6.64 10.86
CA GLY A 64 0.92 7.52 9.77
C GLY A 64 -0.23 7.81 8.80
N LEU A 65 -0.98 6.79 8.39
CA LEU A 65 -2.18 6.99 7.55
C LEU A 65 -3.19 7.92 8.23
N ASN A 66 -3.48 7.74 9.51
CA ASN A 66 -4.43 8.59 10.23
C ASN A 66 -3.98 10.06 10.32
N VAL A 67 -2.68 10.28 10.51
CA VAL A 67 -2.08 11.63 10.48
C VAL A 67 -2.28 12.26 9.09
N VAL A 68 -2.05 11.50 8.02
CA VAL A 68 -2.20 12.00 6.64
C VAL A 68 -3.65 12.27 6.30
N LEU A 69 -4.59 11.41 6.71
CA LEU A 69 -6.02 11.64 6.55
C LEU A 69 -6.43 12.98 7.18
N THR A 70 -6.01 13.21 8.42
CA THR A 70 -6.29 14.46 9.15
C THR A 70 -5.68 15.68 8.43
N GLU A 71 -4.45 15.56 7.93
CA GLU A 71 -3.79 16.65 7.21
C GLU A 71 -4.45 16.93 5.83
N ILE A 72 -4.90 15.88 5.13
CA ILE A 72 -5.68 16.01 3.89
C ILE A 72 -6.98 16.76 4.17
N GLU A 73 -7.76 16.37 5.19
CA GLU A 73 -9.01 17.04 5.55
C GLU A 73 -8.79 18.53 5.87
N LYS A 74 -7.80 18.81 6.72
CA LYS A 74 -7.45 20.18 7.12
C LYS A 74 -7.05 21.04 5.92
N ARG A 75 -6.15 20.55 5.07
CA ARG A 75 -5.67 21.30 3.90
C ARG A 75 -6.72 21.42 2.81
N TRP A 76 -7.56 20.40 2.64
CA TRP A 76 -8.69 20.47 1.71
C TRP A 76 -9.69 21.55 2.13
N GLY A 77 -10.04 21.60 3.43
CA GLY A 77 -10.87 22.66 4.02
C GLY A 77 -10.29 24.05 3.79
N ASN A 78 -8.99 24.22 4.05
CA ASN A 78 -8.29 25.51 3.94
C ASN A 78 -7.85 25.87 2.51
N GLY A 79 -8.02 24.98 1.53
CA GLY A 79 -7.64 25.22 0.14
C GLY A 79 -6.13 25.09 -0.17
N THR A 80 -5.35 24.49 0.73
CA THR A 80 -3.88 24.33 0.60
C THR A 80 -3.46 22.88 0.29
N ILE A 81 -4.36 22.08 -0.30
CA ILE A 81 -4.11 20.66 -0.59
C ILE A 81 -3.00 20.46 -1.64
N GLU A 82 -2.87 21.38 -2.59
CA GLU A 82 -1.83 21.34 -3.63
C GLU A 82 -0.41 21.44 -3.07
N GLU A 83 -0.24 22.13 -1.94
CA GLU A 83 1.05 22.17 -1.24
C GLU A 83 1.45 20.80 -0.70
N LEU A 84 0.48 20.00 -0.22
CA LEU A 84 0.75 18.64 0.26
C LEU A 84 1.13 17.70 -0.87
N ILE A 85 0.45 17.84 -2.02
CA ILE A 85 0.72 17.04 -3.22
C ILE A 85 2.08 17.41 -3.81
N SER A 86 2.38 18.71 -3.92
CA SER A 86 3.64 19.20 -4.49
C SER A 86 4.86 18.93 -3.60
N LYS A 87 4.67 18.75 -2.28
CA LYS A 87 5.74 18.33 -1.36
C LYS A 87 6.35 16.97 -1.74
N GLY A 88 5.62 16.12 -2.46
CA GLY A 88 6.09 14.80 -2.85
C GLY A 88 6.16 13.82 -1.68
N GLU A 89 7.27 13.08 -1.57
CA GLU A 89 7.49 12.18 -0.44
C GLU A 89 8.02 12.95 0.77
N PHE A 90 7.44 12.74 1.94
CA PHE A 90 7.94 13.29 3.19
C PHE A 90 7.99 12.22 4.29
N GLN A 91 8.91 12.41 5.24
CA GLN A 91 9.15 11.48 6.33
C GLN A 91 8.73 12.10 7.67
N VAL A 92 8.15 11.28 8.52
CA VAL A 92 7.88 11.60 9.94
C VAL A 92 8.65 10.59 10.79
N ASP A 93 9.54 11.07 11.64
CA ASP A 93 10.22 10.22 12.62
C ASP A 93 9.34 10.08 13.86
N VAL A 94 9.17 8.84 14.31
CA VAL A 94 8.28 8.51 15.43
C VAL A 94 9.14 8.01 16.59
N PRO A 95 9.00 8.58 17.79
CA PRO A 95 9.72 8.08 18.95
C PRO A 95 9.28 6.66 19.27
N TYR A 96 10.27 5.79 19.50
CA TYR A 96 10.04 4.44 19.97
C TYR A 96 10.35 4.38 21.46
N TYR A 97 9.37 4.04 22.28
CA TYR A 97 9.53 4.00 23.73
C TYR A 97 9.88 2.60 24.24
N VAL A 98 10.83 2.54 25.17
CA VAL A 98 11.24 1.33 25.91
C VAL A 98 10.99 1.54 27.39
N SER A 99 10.59 0.46 28.07
CA SER A 99 10.44 0.45 29.53
C SER A 99 11.82 0.33 30.18
N ILE A 100 12.17 1.29 31.03
CA ILE A 100 13.36 1.24 31.88
C ILE A 100 12.92 1.01 33.31
N TYR A 101 13.46 -0.03 33.93
CA TYR A 101 13.28 -0.30 35.36
C TYR A 101 14.29 0.53 36.14
N LYS A 102 13.79 1.49 36.92
CA LYS A 102 14.61 2.17 37.92
C LYS A 102 14.62 1.32 39.19
N GLY A 103 15.76 1.24 39.85
CA GLY A 103 15.98 0.39 41.05
C GLY A 103 15.08 0.73 42.25
N ASP A 104 14.22 1.74 42.15
CA ASP A 104 13.17 2.12 43.10
C ASP A 104 11.83 1.41 42.86
N GLY A 105 11.78 0.45 41.93
CA GLY A 105 10.57 -0.31 41.59
C GLY A 105 9.62 0.42 40.65
N LYS A 106 9.99 1.58 40.11
CA LYS A 106 9.21 2.29 39.09
C LYS A 106 9.63 1.90 37.69
N VAL A 107 8.63 1.76 36.81
CA VAL A 107 8.83 1.59 35.38
C VAL A 107 8.54 2.92 34.70
N GLU A 108 9.54 3.47 34.03
CA GLU A 108 9.38 4.66 33.19
C GLU A 108 9.55 4.30 31.72
N LEU A 109 8.96 5.12 30.85
CA LEU A 109 9.16 5.03 29.40
C LEU A 109 10.24 6.03 29.00
N ASP A 110 11.25 5.54 28.29
CA ASP A 110 12.29 6.36 27.69
C ASP A 110 12.36 6.12 26.18
N VAL A 111 12.88 7.10 25.43
CA VAL A 111 13.07 6.95 24.00
C VAL A 111 14.25 6.01 23.75
N SER A 112 14.04 5.05 22.85
CA SER A 112 15.05 4.06 22.52
C SER A 112 16.12 4.64 21.58
N ASP A 113 17.37 4.65 22.03
CA ASP A 113 18.52 5.00 21.18
C ASP A 113 18.84 3.93 20.12
N THR A 114 18.40 2.70 20.37
CA THR A 114 18.71 1.52 19.53
C THR A 114 17.61 1.16 18.53
N VAL A 115 16.48 1.85 18.56
CA VAL A 115 15.34 1.58 17.67
C VAL A 115 14.84 2.89 17.10
N ARG A 116 14.88 3.01 15.78
CA ARG A 116 14.36 4.17 15.06
C ARG A 116 13.18 3.73 14.22
N VAL A 117 12.11 4.52 14.28
CA VAL A 117 10.93 4.33 13.45
C VAL A 117 10.74 5.56 12.60
N SER A 118 10.60 5.36 11.30
CA SER A 118 10.23 6.41 10.36
C SER A 118 9.04 5.99 9.55
N VAL A 119 8.20 6.97 9.19
CA VAL A 119 7.06 6.77 8.32
C VAL A 119 7.19 7.71 7.14
N ARG A 120 7.43 7.15 5.96
CA ARG A 120 7.45 7.86 4.69
C ARG A 120 6.06 7.88 4.07
N ILE A 121 5.63 9.04 3.61
CA ILE A 121 4.29 9.28 3.06
C ILE A 121 4.43 9.97 1.72
N LYS A 122 3.63 9.55 0.74
CA LYS A 122 3.48 10.24 -0.53
C LYS A 122 2.01 10.31 -0.93
N VAL A 123 1.56 11.50 -1.32
CA VAL A 123 0.17 11.78 -1.74
C VAL A 123 0.15 12.09 -3.23
N TYR A 124 -0.78 11.49 -3.96
CA TYR A 124 -0.99 11.71 -5.39
C TYR A 124 -2.42 12.19 -5.64
N ASP A 125 -2.58 13.12 -6.58
CA ASP A 125 -3.91 13.50 -7.07
C ASP A 125 -4.45 12.45 -8.03
N GLU A 126 -5.68 12.02 -7.79
CA GLU A 126 -6.45 11.08 -8.62
C GLU A 126 -7.71 11.75 -9.20
N SER A 127 -7.99 13.01 -8.84
CA SER A 127 -9.23 13.71 -9.17
C SER A 127 -9.43 13.90 -10.67
N GLY A 128 -8.35 14.09 -11.41
CA GLY A 128 -8.35 14.22 -12.86
C GLY A 128 -8.31 12.91 -13.64
N LYS A 129 -8.27 11.76 -12.95
CA LYS A 129 -8.16 10.44 -13.57
C LYS A 129 -9.52 9.76 -13.62
N VAL A 130 -9.72 8.96 -14.67
CA VAL A 130 -10.95 8.18 -14.81
C VAL A 130 -10.79 6.78 -14.26
N ASN A 131 -11.86 6.23 -13.70
CA ASN A 131 -11.84 4.87 -13.17
C ASN A 131 -12.11 3.85 -14.28
N ILE A 132 -11.11 3.03 -14.58
CA ILE A 132 -11.17 2.02 -15.65
C ILE A 132 -12.34 1.04 -15.49
N ASN A 133 -12.76 0.76 -14.25
CA ASN A 133 -13.87 -0.14 -13.97
C ASN A 133 -15.22 0.45 -14.41
N LEU A 134 -15.34 1.78 -14.38
CA LEU A 134 -16.60 2.49 -14.57
C LEU A 134 -16.76 3.10 -15.98
N VAL A 135 -15.66 3.45 -16.64
CA VAL A 135 -15.71 4.10 -17.96
C VAL A 135 -16.26 3.21 -19.08
N PRO A 136 -16.82 3.81 -20.16
CA PRO A 136 -17.27 3.06 -21.33
C PRO A 136 -16.08 2.55 -22.18
N VAL A 137 -16.38 1.57 -23.04
CA VAL A 137 -15.42 0.89 -23.94
C VAL A 137 -14.63 1.88 -24.80
N SER A 138 -15.29 2.91 -25.33
CA SER A 138 -14.68 3.98 -26.15
C SER A 138 -13.54 4.69 -25.43
N VAL A 139 -13.73 5.00 -24.14
CA VAL A 139 -12.72 5.66 -23.31
C VAL A 139 -11.54 4.71 -23.03
N ILE A 140 -11.82 3.44 -22.73
CA ILE A 140 -10.78 2.41 -22.54
C ILE A 140 -9.92 2.31 -23.80
N GLN A 141 -10.57 2.23 -24.97
CA GLN A 141 -9.89 2.13 -26.27
C GLN A 141 -8.95 3.32 -26.50
N LYS A 142 -9.40 4.54 -26.24
CA LYS A 142 -8.63 5.77 -26.45
C LYS A 142 -7.47 5.91 -25.48
N ILE A 143 -7.68 5.65 -24.19
CA ILE A 143 -6.62 5.79 -23.18
C ILE A 143 -5.58 4.69 -23.35
N LEU A 144 -5.99 3.43 -23.48
CA LEU A 144 -5.06 2.30 -23.55
C LEU A 144 -4.48 2.07 -24.95
N LYS A 145 -4.95 2.81 -25.97
CA LYS A 145 -4.53 2.68 -27.37
C LYS A 145 -4.64 1.23 -27.86
N VAL A 146 -5.77 0.59 -27.57
CA VAL A 146 -6.08 -0.78 -27.98
C VAL A 146 -7.19 -0.80 -29.04
N ASP A 147 -7.43 -1.95 -29.64
CA ASP A 147 -8.57 -2.16 -30.53
C ASP A 147 -9.89 -2.31 -29.73
N GLY A 148 -11.03 -2.24 -30.44
CA GLY A 148 -12.36 -2.32 -29.83
C GLY A 148 -12.75 -3.71 -29.32
N GLU A 149 -12.12 -4.79 -29.79
CA GLU A 149 -12.33 -6.14 -29.25
C GLU A 149 -11.64 -6.27 -27.89
N THR A 150 -10.37 -5.87 -27.80
CA THR A 150 -9.60 -5.84 -26.55
C THR A 150 -10.28 -4.95 -25.51
N ALA A 151 -10.75 -3.75 -25.88
CA ALA A 151 -11.46 -2.86 -24.95
C ALA A 151 -12.78 -3.46 -24.44
N ARG A 152 -13.55 -4.15 -25.30
CA ARG A 152 -14.79 -4.83 -24.89
C ARG A 152 -14.51 -6.00 -23.94
N ARG A 153 -13.48 -6.80 -24.23
CA ARG A 153 -13.04 -7.89 -23.35
C ARG A 153 -12.69 -7.35 -21.96
N LEU A 154 -11.82 -6.34 -21.90
CA LEU A 154 -11.45 -5.69 -20.63
C LEU A 154 -12.69 -5.19 -19.88
N LYS A 155 -13.62 -4.52 -20.57
CA LYS A 155 -14.85 -4.03 -19.93
C LYS A 155 -15.69 -5.17 -19.35
N SER A 156 -15.87 -6.27 -20.09
CA SER A 156 -16.63 -7.43 -19.59
C SER A 156 -15.96 -8.11 -18.39
N GLU A 157 -14.63 -8.15 -18.35
CA GLU A 157 -13.90 -8.73 -17.22
C GLU A 157 -13.98 -7.87 -15.96
N PHE A 158 -14.14 -6.55 -16.12
CA PHE A 158 -14.22 -5.60 -15.00
C PHE A 158 -15.64 -5.33 -14.54
N ASP A 159 -16.63 -5.69 -15.34
CA ASP A 159 -18.03 -5.48 -15.03
C ASP A 159 -18.58 -6.55 -14.07
N LEU A 160 -18.96 -6.10 -12.87
CA LEU A 160 -19.55 -6.97 -11.85
C LEU A 160 -20.89 -7.56 -12.30
N GLN A 161 -21.67 -6.84 -13.11
CA GLN A 161 -22.97 -7.33 -13.58
C GLN A 161 -22.82 -8.49 -14.56
N SER A 162 -21.73 -8.50 -15.32
CA SER A 162 -21.37 -9.59 -16.24
C SER A 162 -20.64 -10.76 -15.56
N GLY A 163 -20.57 -10.78 -14.22
CA GLY A 163 -19.83 -11.81 -13.47
C GLY A 163 -18.31 -11.61 -13.45
N GLY A 164 -17.83 -10.43 -13.88
CA GLY A 164 -16.45 -10.01 -13.78
C GLY A 164 -16.04 -9.60 -12.37
N ARG A 165 -14.81 -9.11 -12.23
CA ARG A 165 -14.29 -8.51 -10.99
C ARG A 165 -13.65 -7.18 -11.31
N TRP A 166 -13.86 -6.19 -10.44
CA TRP A 166 -13.15 -4.93 -10.56
C TRP A 166 -11.64 -5.16 -10.61
N LEU A 167 -10.99 -4.39 -11.48
CA LEU A 167 -9.55 -4.27 -11.50
C LEU A 167 -9.11 -3.56 -10.23
N TYR A 168 -8.21 -4.16 -9.46
CA TYR A 168 -7.65 -3.56 -8.25
C TYR A 168 -6.34 -2.84 -8.54
N VAL A 169 -5.52 -3.37 -9.45
CA VAL A 169 -4.22 -2.83 -9.81
C VAL A 169 -4.15 -2.55 -11.31
N LEU A 170 -3.62 -1.39 -11.69
CA LEU A 170 -3.57 -0.99 -13.10
C LEU A 170 -2.58 -1.81 -13.95
N ASP A 171 -1.53 -2.37 -13.38
CA ASP A 171 -0.54 -3.18 -14.12
C ASP A 171 -1.11 -4.53 -14.60
N GLU A 172 -2.16 -5.04 -13.95
CA GLU A 172 -2.88 -6.26 -14.34
C GLU A 172 -3.40 -6.18 -15.78
N ILE A 173 -3.59 -4.98 -16.35
CA ILE A 173 -4.04 -4.84 -17.74
C ILE A 173 -3.05 -5.41 -18.76
N TYR A 174 -1.75 -5.44 -18.47
CA TYR A 174 -0.76 -6.04 -19.36
C TYR A 174 -0.93 -7.55 -19.46
N SER A 175 -1.23 -8.20 -18.33
CA SER A 175 -1.59 -9.63 -18.32
C SER A 175 -2.91 -9.93 -19.05
N LYS A 176 -3.68 -8.88 -19.38
CA LYS A 176 -4.99 -8.95 -20.04
C LYS A 176 -4.94 -8.52 -21.51
N GLY A 177 -3.74 -8.45 -22.09
CA GLY A 177 -3.52 -8.25 -23.53
C GLY A 177 -3.31 -6.80 -23.95
N VAL A 178 -3.11 -5.87 -23.02
CA VAL A 178 -2.54 -4.55 -23.35
C VAL A 178 -1.03 -4.72 -23.54
N SER A 179 -0.46 -4.14 -24.60
CA SER A 179 1.00 -4.17 -24.78
C SER A 179 1.67 -2.99 -24.05
N PRO A 180 2.78 -3.21 -23.32
CA PRO A 180 3.63 -2.12 -22.83
C PRO A 180 4.16 -1.20 -23.94
N ASP A 181 4.27 -1.71 -25.17
CA ASP A 181 4.70 -0.91 -26.33
C ASP A 181 3.63 0.11 -26.76
N ASN A 182 2.35 -0.16 -26.45
CA ASN A 182 1.26 0.76 -26.78
C ASN A 182 1.18 1.92 -25.79
N ILE A 183 1.36 1.62 -24.51
CA ILE A 183 1.26 2.60 -23.44
C ILE A 183 2.11 2.18 -22.23
N SER A 184 2.89 3.12 -21.71
CA SER A 184 3.73 2.91 -20.53
C SER A 184 2.89 2.88 -19.24
N LEU A 185 3.39 2.18 -18.22
CA LEU A 185 2.72 2.10 -16.93
C LEU A 185 2.59 3.48 -16.27
N GLU A 186 3.57 4.35 -16.49
CA GLU A 186 3.55 5.72 -16.01
C GLU A 186 2.38 6.52 -16.61
N ASP A 187 2.16 6.40 -17.92
CA ASP A 187 1.07 7.10 -18.61
C ASP A 187 -0.31 6.55 -18.22
N ILE A 188 -0.40 5.25 -17.98
CA ILE A 188 -1.58 4.60 -17.38
C ILE A 188 -1.86 5.22 -16.01
N TYR A 189 -0.87 5.30 -15.12
CA TYR A 189 -1.04 5.89 -13.79
C TYR A 189 -1.30 7.40 -13.82
N LYS A 190 -1.00 8.12 -14.91
CA LYS A 190 -1.37 9.54 -15.08
C LYS A 190 -2.84 9.73 -15.47
N SER A 191 -3.45 8.75 -16.11
CA SER A 191 -4.78 8.89 -16.73
C SER A 191 -5.87 8.05 -16.08
N LEU A 192 -5.50 6.93 -15.46
CA LEU A 192 -6.43 5.94 -14.92
C LEU A 192 -6.31 5.80 -13.42
N SER A 193 -7.43 5.40 -12.81
CA SER A 193 -7.58 4.94 -11.44
C SER A 193 -8.38 3.63 -11.43
N THR A 194 -8.31 2.88 -10.34
CA THR A 194 -9.11 1.65 -10.12
C THR A 194 -10.25 1.85 -9.13
N TRP A 195 -10.28 2.97 -8.40
CA TRP A 195 -11.19 3.16 -7.28
C TRP A 195 -11.85 4.55 -7.25
N ASN A 196 -11.36 5.52 -8.03
CA ASN A 196 -11.96 6.85 -8.08
C ASN A 196 -13.44 6.76 -8.51
N ALA A 197 -14.36 7.30 -7.73
CA ALA A 197 -15.79 7.21 -8.02
C ALA A 197 -16.52 8.41 -7.43
N GLY A 198 -17.62 8.82 -8.08
CA GLY A 198 -18.39 9.98 -7.64
C GLY A 198 -19.18 9.75 -6.37
N SER A 199 -19.48 8.48 -6.09
CA SER A 199 -20.05 8.02 -4.83
C SER A 199 -19.37 6.71 -4.44
N PRO A 200 -18.70 6.63 -3.29
CA PRO A 200 -18.06 5.39 -2.84
C PRO A 200 -19.04 4.24 -2.58
N ASP A 201 -20.26 4.56 -2.13
CA ASP A 201 -21.25 3.56 -1.74
C ASP A 201 -22.11 3.10 -2.93
N ASN A 202 -22.23 3.94 -3.97
CA ASN A 202 -22.84 3.59 -5.25
C ASN A 202 -21.95 4.10 -6.39
N PRO A 203 -20.95 3.31 -6.83
CA PRO A 203 -19.91 3.78 -7.73
C PRO A 203 -20.42 4.25 -9.09
N ILE A 204 -20.35 5.57 -9.31
CA ILE A 204 -20.59 6.19 -10.61
C ILE A 204 -19.28 6.77 -11.18
N PRO A 205 -19.12 6.77 -12.52
CA PRO A 205 -18.03 7.46 -13.18
C PRO A 205 -17.85 8.88 -12.65
N TYR A 206 -16.59 9.30 -12.48
CA TYR A 206 -16.24 10.59 -11.92
C TYR A 206 -15.06 11.20 -12.67
N LEU A 207 -15.09 12.50 -12.87
CA LEU A 207 -13.98 13.25 -13.46
C LEU A 207 -14.00 14.72 -13.01
N ASN A 208 -12.95 15.16 -12.31
CA ASN A 208 -12.69 16.59 -12.17
C ASN A 208 -12.01 17.13 -13.43
N VAL A 209 -12.77 17.77 -14.31
CA VAL A 209 -12.28 18.34 -15.58
C VAL A 209 -11.23 19.43 -15.40
N ASN A 210 -11.21 20.12 -14.25
CA ASN A 210 -10.22 21.15 -13.93
C ASN A 210 -8.86 20.55 -13.54
N LYS A 211 -8.81 19.24 -13.23
CA LYS A 211 -7.59 18.50 -12.88
C LYS A 211 -7.18 17.46 -13.92
N ALA A 212 -8.06 17.16 -14.87
CA ALA A 212 -7.83 16.13 -15.88
C ALA A 212 -6.58 16.39 -16.73
N SER A 213 -5.87 15.33 -17.12
CA SER A 213 -4.78 15.43 -18.10
C SER A 213 -5.34 15.67 -19.51
N SER A 214 -4.45 16.08 -20.43
CA SER A 214 -4.80 16.23 -21.85
C SER A 214 -5.37 14.94 -22.43
N ASP A 215 -4.72 13.80 -22.18
CA ASP A 215 -5.14 12.51 -22.71
C ASP A 215 -6.50 12.05 -22.17
N VAL A 216 -6.79 12.32 -20.89
CA VAL A 216 -8.11 12.03 -20.31
C VAL A 216 -9.19 12.88 -20.99
N LEU A 217 -8.94 14.17 -21.21
CA LEU A 217 -9.91 15.04 -21.90
C LEU A 217 -10.17 14.59 -23.34
N LYS A 218 -9.11 14.25 -24.10
CA LYS A 218 -9.25 13.71 -25.46
C LYS A 218 -10.08 12.44 -25.46
N ALA A 219 -9.79 11.54 -24.53
CA ALA A 219 -10.46 10.25 -24.44
C ALA A 219 -11.93 10.37 -24.04
N VAL A 220 -12.27 11.27 -23.12
CA VAL A 220 -13.64 11.42 -22.60
C VAL A 220 -14.51 12.23 -23.55
N PHE A 221 -14.03 13.40 -23.99
CA PHE A 221 -14.82 14.35 -24.79
C PHE A 221 -14.55 14.26 -26.30
N ASN A 222 -13.79 13.26 -26.75
CA ASN A 222 -13.46 13.05 -28.17
C ASN A 222 -12.86 14.30 -28.84
N LEU A 223 -11.86 14.87 -28.19
CA LEU A 223 -11.22 16.13 -28.58
C LEU A 223 -9.91 15.89 -29.33
N ASN A 224 -9.59 16.78 -30.26
CA ASN A 224 -8.26 16.87 -30.87
C ASN A 224 -7.31 17.75 -30.02
N ASP A 225 -6.05 17.85 -30.42
CA ASP A 225 -5.03 18.58 -29.66
C ASP A 225 -5.38 20.06 -29.46
N ALA A 226 -5.80 20.76 -30.52
CA ALA A 226 -6.16 22.18 -30.45
C ALA A 226 -7.37 22.44 -29.55
N GLU A 227 -8.36 21.56 -29.59
CA GLU A 227 -9.55 21.63 -28.73
C GLU A 227 -9.19 21.39 -27.26
N VAL A 228 -8.32 20.43 -26.98
CA VAL A 228 -7.88 20.18 -25.60
C VAL A 228 -7.03 21.32 -25.07
N GLU A 229 -6.14 21.90 -25.86
CA GLU A 229 -5.38 23.10 -25.48
C GLU A 229 -6.32 24.26 -25.14
N LYS A 230 -7.38 24.45 -25.94
CA LYS A 230 -8.45 25.44 -25.66
C LYS A 230 -9.12 25.15 -24.30
N VAL A 231 -9.48 23.90 -24.03
CA VAL A 231 -10.10 23.50 -22.76
C VAL A 231 -9.16 23.71 -21.58
N ILE A 232 -7.91 23.29 -21.68
CA ILE A 232 -6.91 23.45 -20.61
C ILE A 232 -6.67 24.93 -20.29
N SER A 233 -6.56 25.76 -21.33
CA SER A 233 -6.33 27.21 -21.19
C SER A 233 -7.50 27.97 -20.57
N ALA A 234 -8.72 27.45 -20.73
CA ALA A 234 -9.93 28.08 -20.22
C ALA A 234 -10.28 27.66 -18.77
N ARG A 235 -9.54 26.72 -18.18
CA ARG A 235 -9.75 26.32 -16.77
C ARG A 235 -9.57 27.53 -15.83
N PRO A 236 -10.33 27.62 -14.73
CA PRO A 236 -11.27 26.62 -14.22
C PRO A 236 -12.71 26.81 -14.72
N PHE A 237 -13.39 25.69 -14.97
CA PHE A 237 -14.82 25.61 -15.27
C PHE A 237 -15.66 25.51 -14.00
N LYS A 238 -16.88 26.06 -14.04
CA LYS A 238 -17.87 26.04 -12.95
C LYS A 238 -19.06 25.12 -13.23
N SER A 239 -19.25 24.69 -14.47
CA SER A 239 -20.39 23.87 -14.88
C SER A 239 -20.11 23.07 -16.14
N LEU A 240 -20.96 22.06 -16.40
CA LEU A 240 -20.84 21.24 -17.59
C LEU A 240 -21.30 22.03 -18.83
N GLU A 241 -22.29 22.92 -18.68
CA GLU A 241 -22.73 23.80 -19.76
C GLU A 241 -21.61 24.71 -20.25
N GLU A 242 -20.83 25.29 -19.32
CA GLU A 242 -19.68 26.14 -19.66
C GLU A 242 -18.63 25.37 -20.47
N LEU A 243 -18.32 24.14 -20.05
CA LEU A 243 -17.38 23.26 -20.76
C LEU A 243 -17.91 22.90 -22.16
N ILE A 244 -19.17 22.49 -22.27
CA ILE A 244 -19.79 22.11 -23.55
C ILE A 244 -19.82 23.31 -24.51
N ASN A 245 -20.20 24.49 -24.02
CA ASN A 245 -20.22 25.72 -24.83
C ASN A 245 -18.82 26.10 -25.33
N LEU A 246 -17.78 25.89 -24.50
CA LEU A 246 -16.41 26.13 -24.93
C LEU A 246 -15.97 25.12 -26.00
N ILE A 247 -16.28 23.83 -25.81
CA ILE A 247 -15.94 22.77 -26.77
C ILE A 247 -16.65 23.02 -28.11
N GLY A 248 -17.91 23.47 -28.07
CA GLY A 248 -18.68 23.82 -29.27
C GLY A 248 -19.08 22.62 -30.12
N LYS A 249 -19.07 21.41 -29.55
CA LYS A 249 -19.52 20.17 -30.21
C LYS A 249 -20.82 19.69 -29.59
N ASP A 250 -21.59 18.94 -30.40
CA ASP A 250 -22.74 18.21 -29.92
C ASP A 250 -22.31 17.16 -28.87
N PRO A 251 -22.91 17.12 -27.66
CA PRO A 251 -22.57 16.14 -26.63
C PRO A 251 -22.71 14.68 -27.06
N SER A 252 -23.54 14.38 -28.06
CA SER A 252 -23.67 13.04 -28.66
C SER A 252 -22.39 12.56 -29.37
N SER A 253 -21.47 13.48 -29.70
CA SER A 253 -20.18 13.16 -30.33
C SER A 253 -19.10 12.73 -29.33
N PHE A 254 -19.35 12.85 -28.03
CA PHE A 254 -18.40 12.48 -26.98
C PHE A 254 -18.32 10.96 -26.82
N ASN A 255 -17.22 10.49 -26.24
CA ASN A 255 -17.04 9.06 -25.97
C ASN A 255 -17.83 8.60 -24.73
N ILE A 256 -18.43 9.54 -24.00
CA ILE A 256 -19.31 9.31 -22.87
C ILE A 256 -20.72 9.74 -23.20
N LYS A 257 -21.70 9.12 -22.56
CA LYS A 257 -23.08 9.60 -22.61
C LYS A 257 -23.24 10.75 -21.63
N ILE A 258 -23.53 11.92 -22.16
CA ILE A 258 -24.04 13.04 -21.37
C ILE A 258 -25.56 13.00 -21.56
N GLY A 259 -26.29 12.62 -20.51
CA GLY A 259 -27.75 12.61 -20.50
C GLY A 259 -28.33 14.03 -20.47
N ASN A 260 -29.42 14.25 -19.74
CA ASN A 260 -29.81 15.60 -19.36
C ASN A 260 -28.77 16.16 -18.37
N LEU A 261 -28.51 17.47 -18.40
CA LEU A 261 -27.57 18.16 -17.49
C LEU A 261 -27.90 17.92 -16.00
N SER A 262 -29.13 17.50 -15.70
CA SER A 262 -29.64 17.15 -14.37
C SER A 262 -29.59 15.66 -14.02
N ASP A 263 -29.28 14.77 -14.97
CA ASP A 263 -29.34 13.30 -14.82
C ASP A 263 -28.21 12.61 -15.61
N THR A 264 -26.98 13.05 -15.36
CA THR A 264 -25.79 12.44 -15.95
C THR A 264 -25.40 11.19 -15.16
N GLU A 265 -25.12 10.08 -15.86
CA GLU A 265 -24.49 8.89 -15.27
C GLU A 265 -23.07 9.16 -14.74
N TRP A 266 -22.56 10.38 -14.93
CA TRP A 266 -21.24 10.85 -14.50
C TRP A 266 -21.35 11.92 -13.43
N ALA A 267 -20.42 11.90 -12.47
CA ALA A 267 -20.18 12.98 -11.53
C ALA A 267 -19.05 13.89 -12.03
N PHE A 268 -19.37 15.15 -12.33
CA PHE A 268 -18.40 16.17 -12.69
C PHE A 268 -18.29 17.22 -11.58
N PRO A 269 -17.36 17.08 -10.63
CA PRO A 269 -17.07 18.18 -9.71
C PRO A 269 -16.34 19.30 -10.45
N PHE A 270 -17.05 20.38 -10.74
CA PHE A 270 -16.46 21.62 -11.27
C PHE A 270 -15.78 22.41 -10.17
N THR A 271 -14.80 21.80 -9.52
CA THR A 271 -14.05 22.39 -8.42
C THR A 271 -12.60 22.59 -8.82
N GLY A 272 -11.99 23.69 -8.37
CA GLY A 272 -10.54 23.89 -8.52
C GLY A 272 -9.70 23.04 -7.55
N LYS A 273 -10.34 22.33 -6.61
CA LYS A 273 -9.70 21.50 -5.59
C LYS A 273 -9.64 20.05 -6.04
N SER A 274 -8.63 19.34 -5.59
CA SER A 274 -8.58 17.88 -5.71
C SER A 274 -9.41 17.25 -4.61
N ASN A 275 -10.19 16.21 -4.93
CA ASN A 275 -11.10 15.53 -4.01
C ASN A 275 -10.85 14.02 -3.93
N SER A 276 -9.93 13.50 -4.72
CA SER A 276 -9.60 12.07 -4.79
C SER A 276 -8.08 11.92 -4.75
N PHE A 277 -7.59 11.10 -3.84
CA PHE A 277 -6.16 10.94 -3.56
C PHE A 277 -5.73 9.50 -3.42
N LYS A 278 -4.59 9.16 -4.02
CA LYS A 278 -3.85 7.95 -3.67
C LYS A 278 -2.78 8.32 -2.66
N VAL A 279 -2.70 7.58 -1.56
CA VAL A 279 -1.69 7.76 -0.52
C VAL A 279 -0.89 6.48 -0.38
N VAL A 280 0.43 6.60 -0.45
CA VAL A 280 1.36 5.51 -0.12
C VAL A 280 2.01 5.85 1.21
N VAL A 281 1.88 4.96 2.19
CA VAL A 281 2.49 5.08 3.52
C VAL A 281 3.40 3.89 3.74
N THR A 282 4.67 4.16 4.02
CA THR A 282 5.71 3.16 4.26
C THR A 282 6.31 3.40 5.64
N GLY A 283 6.02 2.51 6.58
CA GLY A 283 6.70 2.48 7.87
C GLY A 283 7.97 1.67 7.78
N GLU A 284 9.02 2.13 8.46
CA GLU A 284 10.29 1.46 8.57
C GLU A 284 10.74 1.48 10.04
N LEU A 285 11.05 0.30 10.58
CA LEU A 285 11.64 0.12 11.90
C LEU A 285 13.06 -0.40 11.71
N LYS A 286 14.03 0.37 12.18
CA LYS A 286 15.44 0.03 12.17
C LYS A 286 15.93 -0.21 13.60
N ARG A 287 16.47 -1.39 13.85
CA ARG A 287 17.08 -1.78 15.12
C ARG A 287 18.60 -1.86 14.98
N GLU A 288 19.30 -1.08 15.77
CA GLU A 288 20.76 -1.09 15.86
C GLU A 288 21.16 -1.96 17.05
N VAL A 289 21.83 -3.08 16.76
CA VAL A 289 22.33 -4.01 17.79
C VAL A 289 23.85 -3.99 17.72
N LEU A 290 24.49 -3.62 18.83
CA LEU A 290 25.95 -3.49 18.95
C LEU A 290 26.66 -4.74 18.41
N GLY A 291 27.57 -4.55 17.44
CA GLY A 291 28.36 -5.64 16.84
C GLY A 291 27.64 -6.46 15.77
N SER A 292 26.46 -6.04 15.29
CA SER A 292 25.74 -6.71 14.20
C SER A 292 25.18 -5.72 13.17
N HIS A 293 24.87 -6.22 11.98
CA HIS A 293 24.24 -5.39 10.95
C HIS A 293 22.88 -4.89 11.44
N PRO A 294 22.56 -3.60 11.24
CA PRO A 294 21.27 -3.07 11.64
C PRO A 294 20.16 -3.83 10.93
N ARG A 295 19.14 -4.20 11.69
CA ARG A 295 18.00 -4.94 11.18
C ARG A 295 16.88 -3.97 10.84
N THR A 296 16.42 -4.02 9.60
CA THR A 296 15.29 -3.21 9.13
C THR A 296 14.07 -4.09 8.90
N THR A 297 12.90 -3.61 9.30
CA THR A 297 11.60 -4.21 9.00
C THR A 297 10.69 -3.10 8.46
N SER A 298 10.08 -3.30 7.30
CA SER A 298 9.25 -2.31 6.63
C SER A 298 7.85 -2.83 6.38
N TYR A 299 6.89 -1.92 6.30
CA TYR A 299 5.52 -2.23 5.95
C TYR A 299 4.88 -1.08 5.19
N SER A 300 4.35 -1.38 4.00
CA SER A 300 3.87 -0.40 3.04
C SER A 300 2.40 -0.62 2.72
N LEU A 301 1.64 0.47 2.73
CA LEU A 301 0.20 0.51 2.48
C LEU A 301 -0.09 1.55 1.40
N GLU A 302 -0.88 1.17 0.41
CA GLU A 302 -1.47 2.07 -0.57
C GLU A 302 -2.96 2.23 -0.26
N VAL A 303 -3.46 3.46 -0.28
CA VAL A 303 -4.83 3.79 0.12
C VAL A 303 -5.44 4.76 -0.86
N GLY A 304 -6.67 4.48 -1.29
CA GLY A 304 -7.51 5.38 -2.06
C GLY A 304 -8.45 6.15 -1.14
N ILE A 305 -8.44 7.47 -1.25
CA ILE A 305 -9.18 8.39 -0.39
C ILE A 305 -10.04 9.29 -1.27
N VAL A 306 -11.32 9.44 -0.91
CA VAL A 306 -12.24 10.41 -1.53
C VAL A 306 -12.76 11.36 -0.46
N ILE A 307 -12.85 12.64 -0.79
CA ILE A 307 -13.50 13.64 0.05
C ILE A 307 -14.99 13.65 -0.23
N VAL A 308 -15.79 13.29 0.77
CA VAL A 308 -17.25 13.33 0.74
C VAL A 308 -17.70 14.27 1.84
N ASP A 309 -18.46 15.31 1.49
CA ASP A 309 -18.95 16.33 2.43
C ASP A 309 -17.85 16.94 3.33
N GLY A 310 -16.65 17.13 2.75
CA GLY A 310 -15.49 17.69 3.44
C GLY A 310 -14.73 16.73 4.36
N LYS A 311 -15.11 15.45 4.41
CA LYS A 311 -14.41 14.41 5.18
C LYS A 311 -13.69 13.41 4.29
N ALA A 312 -12.51 12.98 4.71
CA ALA A 312 -11.73 11.97 4.01
C ALA A 312 -12.27 10.57 4.34
N LYS A 313 -12.77 9.87 3.32
CA LYS A 313 -13.19 8.48 3.42
C LYS A 313 -12.19 7.60 2.69
N VAL A 314 -11.68 6.59 3.38
CA VAL A 314 -10.91 5.50 2.74
C VAL A 314 -11.88 4.61 1.99
N VAL A 315 -11.68 4.48 0.68
CA VAL A 315 -12.56 3.70 -0.21
C VAL A 315 -11.88 2.46 -0.78
N TRP A 316 -10.56 2.42 -0.69
CA TRP A 316 -9.73 1.34 -1.20
C TRP A 316 -8.43 1.28 -0.40
N ASN A 317 -7.92 0.08 -0.14
CA ASN A 317 -6.58 -0.10 0.40
C ASN A 317 -5.93 -1.37 -0.11
N ARG A 318 -4.60 -1.38 -0.13
CA ARG A 318 -3.79 -2.51 -0.58
C ARG A 318 -2.47 -2.55 0.17
N LEU A 319 -2.05 -3.76 0.52
CA LEU A 319 -0.71 -4.02 1.03
C LEU A 319 0.29 -4.06 -0.12
N LEU A 320 1.34 -3.25 -0.01
CA LEU A 320 2.50 -3.33 -0.89
C LEU A 320 3.49 -4.29 -0.23
N LYS A 321 3.75 -5.43 -0.88
CA LYS A 321 4.78 -6.38 -0.45
C LYS A 321 6.16 -5.88 -0.82
#